data_AF-A0A961H5R6-F1
#
_entry.id   AF-A0A961H5R6-F1
#
_cell.length_a   1.000
_cell.length_b   1.000
_cell.length_c   1.000
_cell.angle_alpha   90.00
_cell.angle_beta   90.00
_cell.angle_gamma   90.00
#
_symmetry.space_group_name_H-M   'P 1'
#
loop_
_entity.id
_entity.type
_entity.pdbx_description
1 polymer ?
#
loop_
_entity_poly.entity_id
_entity_poly.type
_entity_poly.pdbx_seq_one_letter_code
_entity_poly.pdbx_strand_id
1 'polypeptide(L)'
;MAATGCSNDEAVESNQTSSTNPANSDSTTDSTTATTATIVDAAGDVDWTTLPSTDVTLSDDGLAITDAGTYVLTGSSTGQVTVNAAGAVRIVLDGVNIESTAGAAIQVDQADLTVIEVADDSDNSISDAATRRDEDIDAAIYSSDDLVLTGNGMLNVTANFADGIVGQGDLAITSGTYALTTVDDGIRGTDSLTIDGGTIDIVESVEGIEAPVIVIDDGDITINASDDGINASASDIITTGLSITINGGRITIVMASGDTDAIDSNGDLTITGGTIDITAQSAFDFDGTGTLTGGTITVNGESVTELTNQMMGGGGMGGGRPGGDPVGR
;
A
#
# COMPACT_ATOMS: atom_id res chain seq x y z
N MET A 1 -37.64 -77.93 -1.18
CA MET A 1 -37.23 -78.62 0.07
C MET A 1 -35.99 -77.92 0.62
N ALA A 2 -35.77 -77.98 1.94
CA ALA A 2 -34.77 -77.23 2.71
C ALA A 2 -33.30 -77.54 2.27
N ALA A 3 -32.40 -76.55 2.16
CA ALA A 3 -31.54 -75.89 3.19
C ALA A 3 -30.26 -76.72 3.52
N THR A 4 -29.10 -76.22 3.97
CA THR A 4 -28.66 -75.03 4.78
C THR A 4 -27.20 -74.61 4.39
N GLY A 5 -26.58 -73.49 4.82
CA GLY A 5 -26.98 -72.35 5.69
C GLY A 5 -25.79 -71.45 6.14
N CYS A 6 -26.05 -70.51 7.08
CA CYS A 6 -25.14 -69.56 7.81
C CYS A 6 -24.41 -68.48 6.96
N SER A 7 -24.14 -67.23 7.39
CA SER A 7 -24.39 -66.42 8.62
C SER A 7 -23.80 -64.98 8.41
N ASN A 8 -24.05 -63.86 9.12
CA ASN A 8 -25.02 -63.37 10.14
C ASN A 8 -24.78 -61.83 10.30
N ASP A 9 -25.79 -61.00 10.63
CA ASP A 9 -25.61 -59.69 11.36
C ASP A 9 -26.94 -59.15 11.95
N GLU A 10 -26.91 -58.31 13.00
CA GLU A 10 -28.10 -57.75 13.70
C GLU A 10 -28.01 -56.24 14.00
N ALA A 11 -29.16 -55.56 14.13
CA ALA A 11 -29.24 -54.12 14.41
C ALA A 11 -30.32 -53.73 15.45
N VAL A 12 -29.90 -52.87 16.39
CA VAL A 12 -30.60 -51.73 17.06
C VAL A 12 -32.11 -51.80 17.36
N GLU A 13 -32.48 -51.53 18.62
CA GLU A 13 -33.69 -50.76 18.97
C GLU A 13 -33.45 -49.83 20.19
N SER A 14 -34.42 -48.93 20.47
CA SER A 14 -34.26 -47.73 21.32
C SER A 14 -35.43 -47.55 22.32
N ASN A 15 -35.29 -46.69 23.34
CA ASN A 15 -36.45 -46.08 24.02
C ASN A 15 -36.14 -44.76 24.75
N GLN A 16 -37.14 -43.88 24.91
CA GLN A 16 -37.06 -42.55 25.56
C GLN A 16 -37.80 -42.50 26.92
N THR A 17 -37.49 -41.50 27.76
CA THR A 17 -38.49 -40.78 28.59
C THR A 17 -38.02 -39.36 28.98
N SER A 18 -38.99 -38.42 29.09
CA SER A 18 -38.88 -37.01 29.58
C SER A 18 -38.81 -36.90 31.12
N SER A 19 -38.53 -35.77 31.80
CA SER A 19 -38.12 -34.37 31.47
C SER A 19 -37.76 -33.61 32.77
N THR A 20 -36.94 -32.54 32.72
CA THR A 20 -37.06 -31.27 33.51
C THR A 20 -35.92 -30.27 33.20
N ASN A 21 -36.23 -28.97 33.22
CA ASN A 21 -35.34 -27.78 33.18
C ASN A 21 -36.10 -26.66 33.98
N PRO A 22 -35.54 -25.55 34.52
CA PRO A 22 -34.24 -24.92 34.21
C PRO A 22 -33.40 -24.35 35.40
N ALA A 23 -32.15 -23.91 35.13
CA ALA A 23 -31.62 -22.55 35.43
C ALA A 23 -30.06 -22.47 35.43
N ASN A 24 -29.52 -21.31 35.03
CA ASN A 24 -28.11 -20.83 35.12
C ASN A 24 -27.00 -21.76 34.58
N SER A 25 -26.33 -21.48 33.46
CA SER A 25 -25.74 -20.21 32.97
C SER A 25 -24.70 -19.61 33.90
N ASP A 26 -23.50 -20.21 33.89
CA ASP A 26 -22.25 -19.47 34.03
C ASP A 26 -21.34 -19.89 32.87
N SER A 27 -21.30 -19.05 31.85
CA SER A 27 -20.48 -19.19 30.65
C SER A 27 -19.82 -17.84 30.46
N THR A 28 -18.65 -17.68 31.04
CA THR A 28 -17.78 -16.52 30.81
C THR A 28 -17.36 -16.52 29.34
N THR A 29 -18.13 -15.84 28.51
CA THR A 29 -17.74 -15.50 27.13
C THR A 29 -16.63 -14.47 27.22
N ASP A 30 -15.38 -14.95 27.22
CA ASP A 30 -14.25 -14.11 26.89
C ASP A 30 -14.31 -13.79 25.40
N SER A 31 -15.02 -12.72 25.07
CA SER A 31 -15.17 -12.22 23.71
C SER A 31 -13.95 -11.36 23.40
N THR A 32 -12.78 -12.00 23.28
CA THR A 32 -11.65 -11.39 22.60
C THR A 32 -12.05 -11.22 21.13
N THR A 33 -12.61 -10.05 20.80
CA THR A 33 -12.54 -9.55 19.43
C THR A 33 -11.07 -9.48 19.10
N ALA A 34 -10.58 -10.43 18.31
CA ALA A 34 -9.26 -10.35 17.73
C ALA A 34 -9.31 -9.22 16.71
N THR A 35 -8.95 -8.01 17.15
CA THR A 35 -8.51 -6.97 16.23
C THR A 35 -7.33 -7.56 15.48
N THR A 36 -7.40 -7.60 14.15
CA THR A 36 -6.21 -7.85 13.33
C THR A 36 -5.27 -6.68 13.60
N ALA A 37 -4.11 -6.95 14.20
CA ALA A 37 -3.11 -5.92 14.42
C ALA A 37 -2.63 -5.41 13.06
N THR A 38 -2.51 -4.10 12.90
CA THR A 38 -1.94 -3.49 11.68
C THR A 38 -0.42 -3.47 11.76
N ILE A 39 0.26 -3.22 10.63
CA ILE A 39 1.69 -2.91 10.62
C ILE A 39 2.04 -1.73 11.55
N VAL A 40 1.14 -0.75 11.70
CA VAL A 40 1.31 0.40 12.60
C VAL A 40 1.25 -0.03 14.07
N ASP A 41 0.31 -0.92 14.44
CA ASP A 41 0.30 -1.54 15.77
C ASP A 41 1.60 -2.32 16.03
N ALA A 42 2.04 -3.12 15.05
CA ALA A 42 3.26 -3.91 15.15
C ALA A 42 4.52 -3.04 15.35
N ALA A 43 4.61 -1.91 14.64
CA ALA A 43 5.70 -0.94 14.80
C ALA A 43 5.66 -0.23 16.17
N GLY A 44 4.46 0.04 16.69
CA GLY A 44 4.24 0.61 18.03
C GLY A 44 4.60 -0.34 19.18
N ASP A 45 4.46 -1.65 18.97
CA ASP A 45 4.75 -2.70 19.97
C ASP A 45 6.27 -3.05 20.10
N VAL A 46 7.12 -2.58 19.18
CA VAL A 46 8.59 -2.81 19.28
C VAL A 46 9.21 -1.96 20.39
N ASP A 47 9.71 -2.60 21.46
CA ASP A 47 10.52 -1.93 22.49
C ASP A 47 11.96 -1.68 21.99
N TRP A 48 12.11 -0.64 21.16
CA TRP A 48 13.38 -0.16 20.63
C TRP A 48 14.44 0.13 21.71
N THR A 49 14.05 0.34 22.98
CA THR A 49 15.01 0.61 24.07
C THR A 49 15.75 -0.64 24.53
N THR A 50 15.29 -1.83 24.13
CA THR A 50 15.94 -3.12 24.43
C THR A 50 16.93 -3.58 23.35
N LEU A 51 16.86 -2.98 22.16
CA LEU A 51 17.74 -3.30 21.03
C LEU A 51 19.01 -2.41 21.03
N PRO A 52 20.09 -2.83 20.34
CA PRO A 52 21.27 -1.98 20.15
C PRO A 52 20.93 -0.71 19.37
N SER A 53 21.63 0.39 19.67
CA SER A 53 21.62 1.62 18.87
C SER A 53 23.03 1.96 18.41
N THR A 54 23.18 2.32 17.13
CA THR A 54 24.48 2.60 16.49
C THR A 54 24.42 3.90 15.71
N ASP A 55 25.29 4.86 16.05
CA ASP A 55 25.49 6.07 15.25
C ASP A 55 26.42 5.76 14.07
N VAL A 56 26.03 6.15 12.86
CA VAL A 56 26.79 5.94 11.62
C VAL A 56 26.89 7.24 10.85
N THR A 57 28.12 7.66 10.54
CA THR A 57 28.36 8.63 9.47
C THR A 57 28.68 7.87 8.20
N LEU A 58 27.85 8.06 7.17
CA LEU A 58 27.97 7.37 5.90
C LEU A 58 29.24 7.76 5.14
N SER A 59 29.64 6.86 4.23
CA SER A 59 30.72 7.06 3.27
C SER A 59 30.32 6.47 1.92
N ASP A 60 31.12 6.69 0.88
CA ASP A 60 30.89 6.14 -0.47
C ASP A 60 30.85 4.60 -0.54
N ASP A 61 31.32 3.89 0.50
CA ASP A 61 31.20 2.43 0.59
C ASP A 61 29.77 1.94 0.94
N GLY A 62 28.84 2.84 1.30
CA GLY A 62 27.49 2.52 1.75
C GLY A 62 27.42 1.99 3.18
N LEU A 63 26.35 1.24 3.49
CA LEU A 63 26.16 0.54 4.77
C LEU A 63 25.42 -0.78 4.56
N ALA A 64 25.87 -1.85 5.20
CA ALA A 64 25.14 -3.12 5.28
C ALA A 64 24.70 -3.39 6.72
N ILE A 65 23.40 -3.34 6.97
CA ILE A 65 22.74 -3.66 8.24
C ILE A 65 22.42 -5.16 8.23
N THR A 66 22.94 -5.89 9.23
CA THR A 66 22.80 -7.36 9.32
C THR A 66 22.36 -7.87 10.70
N ASP A 67 22.18 -6.96 11.65
CA ASP A 67 21.68 -7.23 13.00
C ASP A 67 20.46 -6.34 13.26
N ALA A 68 19.55 -6.80 14.14
CA ALA A 68 18.40 -6.01 14.59
C ALA A 68 18.85 -4.84 15.48
N GLY A 69 18.19 -3.69 15.35
CA GLY A 69 18.50 -2.50 16.14
C GLY A 69 18.20 -1.17 15.45
N THR A 70 18.59 -0.09 16.13
CA THR A 70 18.48 1.29 15.63
C THR A 70 19.81 1.74 15.03
N TYR A 71 19.75 2.32 13.84
CA TYR A 71 20.89 2.87 13.10
C TYR A 71 20.62 4.34 12.81
N VAL A 72 21.36 5.25 13.47
CA VAL A 72 21.23 6.70 13.27
C VAL A 72 22.22 7.13 12.21
N LEU A 73 21.71 7.45 11.02
CA LEU A 73 22.51 7.74 9.83
C LEU A 73 22.68 9.24 9.65
N THR A 74 23.91 9.65 9.34
CA THR A 74 24.31 11.04 9.09
C THR A 74 25.27 11.11 7.90
N GLY A 75 25.41 12.26 7.24
CA GLY A 75 26.46 12.47 6.24
C GLY A 75 26.05 12.07 4.82
N SER A 76 26.95 11.49 4.02
CA SER A 76 26.65 11.23 2.60
C SER A 76 27.24 9.93 2.07
N SER A 77 26.59 9.36 1.06
CA SER A 77 27.03 8.14 0.38
C SER A 77 26.74 8.17 -1.12
N THR A 78 27.58 7.51 -1.90
CA THR A 78 27.30 7.10 -3.30
C THR A 78 27.06 5.59 -3.44
N GLY A 79 27.03 4.87 -2.32
CA GLY A 79 26.65 3.46 -2.21
C GLY A 79 25.31 3.29 -1.48
N GLN A 80 24.76 2.07 -1.54
CA GLN A 80 23.45 1.74 -0.94
C GLN A 80 23.51 1.63 0.59
N VAL A 81 22.36 1.81 1.24
CA VAL A 81 22.08 1.25 2.57
C VAL A 81 21.26 -0.03 2.38
N THR A 82 21.83 -1.19 2.71
CA THR A 82 21.13 -2.48 2.60
C THR A 82 20.78 -3.06 3.97
N VAL A 83 19.64 -3.75 4.08
CA VAL A 83 19.17 -4.41 5.31
C VAL A 83 18.91 -5.89 5.04
N ASN A 84 19.57 -6.77 5.79
CA ASN A 84 19.38 -8.21 5.76
C ASN A 84 19.57 -8.76 7.19
N ALA A 85 18.54 -8.59 8.03
CA ALA A 85 18.55 -8.88 9.45
C ALA A 85 17.38 -9.79 9.85
N ALA A 86 17.57 -10.63 10.87
CA ALA A 86 16.55 -11.56 11.37
C ALA A 86 15.73 -10.97 12.54
N GLY A 87 15.38 -9.69 12.45
CA GLY A 87 14.70 -8.95 13.50
C GLY A 87 14.37 -7.51 13.10
N ALA A 88 13.69 -6.77 13.96
CA ALA A 88 13.25 -5.40 13.68
C ALA A 88 14.45 -4.43 13.52
N VAL A 89 14.39 -3.60 12.48
CA VAL A 89 15.41 -2.60 12.15
C VAL A 89 14.76 -1.22 12.10
N ARG A 90 15.37 -0.24 12.76
CA ARG A 90 15.00 1.17 12.67
C ARG A 90 16.15 1.97 12.06
N ILE A 91 15.91 2.60 10.93
CA ILE A 91 16.85 3.52 10.28
C ILE A 91 16.38 4.94 10.60
N VAL A 92 17.18 5.70 11.35
CA VAL A 92 16.92 7.12 11.60
C VAL A 92 17.74 7.93 10.60
N LEU A 93 17.08 8.77 9.80
CA LEU A 93 17.71 9.66 8.83
C LEU A 93 17.87 11.05 9.46
N ASP A 94 19.12 11.41 9.81
CA ASP A 94 19.47 12.67 10.48
C ASP A 94 20.48 13.49 9.64
N GLY A 95 19.96 14.12 8.58
CA GLY A 95 20.75 14.92 7.65
C GLY A 95 21.61 14.07 6.71
N VAL A 96 21.01 13.05 6.08
CA VAL A 96 21.68 12.22 5.07
C VAL A 96 21.54 12.78 3.65
N ASN A 97 22.55 12.55 2.81
CA ASN A 97 22.44 12.63 1.36
C ASN A 97 22.99 11.35 0.71
N ILE A 98 22.13 10.47 0.20
CA ILE A 98 22.52 9.22 -0.44
C ILE A 98 22.21 9.31 -1.94
N GLU A 99 23.25 9.40 -2.77
CA GLU A 99 23.17 9.45 -4.23
C GLU A 99 23.67 8.12 -4.80
N SER A 100 22.85 7.07 -4.69
CA SER A 100 23.27 5.71 -5.02
C SER A 100 23.65 5.58 -6.50
N THR A 101 24.89 5.14 -6.73
CA THR A 101 25.44 4.94 -8.09
C THR A 101 25.21 3.53 -8.63
N ALA A 102 24.61 2.64 -7.83
CA ALA A 102 24.22 1.30 -8.24
C ALA A 102 23.11 0.75 -7.32
N GLY A 103 21.96 0.39 -7.90
CA GLY A 103 20.80 -0.11 -7.16
C GLY A 103 19.89 1.00 -6.62
N ALA A 104 19.04 0.63 -5.66
CA ALA A 104 18.26 1.56 -4.84
C ALA A 104 19.17 2.45 -3.96
N ALA A 105 18.58 3.40 -3.25
CA ALA A 105 19.29 4.15 -2.21
C ALA A 105 19.21 3.44 -0.84
N ILE A 106 18.03 2.92 -0.53
CA ILE A 106 17.78 2.05 0.63
C ILE A 106 17.10 0.77 0.12
N GLN A 107 17.63 -0.39 0.48
CA GLN A 107 17.17 -1.71 0.05
C GLN A 107 17.01 -2.64 1.27
N VAL A 108 15.80 -3.10 1.56
CA VAL A 108 15.54 -4.16 2.55
C VAL A 108 15.37 -5.48 1.82
N ASP A 109 16.37 -6.37 1.95
CA ASP A 109 16.30 -7.76 1.53
C ASP A 109 15.53 -8.61 2.54
N GLN A 110 15.72 -8.35 3.83
CA GLN A 110 15.05 -9.04 4.93
C GLN A 110 15.05 -8.24 6.24
N ALA A 111 13.90 -8.14 6.91
CA ALA A 111 13.73 -7.78 8.32
C ALA A 111 12.43 -8.38 8.90
N ASP A 112 12.30 -8.48 10.24
CA ASP A 112 10.98 -8.79 10.85
C ASP A 112 10.01 -7.60 10.70
N LEU A 113 10.57 -6.39 10.59
CA LEU A 113 9.92 -5.10 10.32
C LEU A 113 11.02 -4.08 10.04
N THR A 114 10.84 -3.20 9.05
CA THR A 114 11.69 -2.00 8.90
C THR A 114 10.92 -0.73 9.21
N VAL A 115 11.48 0.13 10.07
CA VAL A 115 11.00 1.49 10.31
C VAL A 115 12.04 2.50 9.80
N ILE A 116 11.65 3.38 8.88
CA ILE A 116 12.44 4.55 8.48
C ILE A 116 11.87 5.78 9.19
N GLU A 117 12.67 6.37 10.08
CA GLU A 117 12.32 7.56 10.85
C GLU A 117 13.09 8.78 10.34
N VAL A 118 12.39 9.78 9.84
CA VAL A 118 12.98 11.05 9.39
C VAL A 118 13.10 11.98 10.61
N ALA A 119 14.33 12.22 11.07
CA ALA A 119 14.58 12.87 12.36
C ALA A 119 14.05 14.31 12.43
N ASP A 120 13.62 14.74 13.61
CA ASP A 120 13.13 16.11 13.86
C ASP A 120 14.13 17.19 13.35
N ASP A 121 13.62 18.25 12.72
CA ASP A 121 14.39 19.36 12.15
C ASP A 121 15.48 18.96 11.12
N SER A 122 15.48 17.72 10.61
CA SER A 122 16.41 17.24 9.58
C SER A 122 15.89 17.43 8.15
N ASP A 123 16.81 17.63 7.21
CA ASP A 123 16.57 17.67 5.76
C ASP A 123 17.45 16.58 5.13
N ASN A 124 16.80 15.61 4.49
CA ASN A 124 17.42 14.40 3.98
C ASN A 124 17.15 14.28 2.48
N SER A 125 18.09 13.72 1.73
CA SER A 125 17.93 13.43 0.31
C SER A 125 18.42 12.02 -0.04
N ILE A 126 17.66 11.37 -0.92
CA ILE A 126 17.93 10.02 -1.43
C ILE A 126 17.64 9.97 -2.91
N SER A 127 18.55 9.38 -3.67
CA SER A 127 18.35 9.06 -5.08
C SER A 127 19.02 7.75 -5.48
N ASP A 128 18.40 7.06 -6.43
CA ASP A 128 18.84 5.76 -6.93
C ASP A 128 19.58 5.85 -8.28
N ALA A 129 20.11 4.72 -8.74
CA ALA A 129 20.79 4.66 -10.02
C ALA A 129 19.80 4.51 -11.19
N ALA A 130 19.75 5.53 -12.05
CA ALA A 130 18.99 5.55 -13.32
C ALA A 130 19.30 4.40 -14.31
N THR A 131 20.32 3.58 -14.05
CA THR A 131 20.67 2.40 -14.84
C THR A 131 21.39 1.41 -13.92
N ARG A 132 20.77 0.26 -13.71
CA ARG A 132 21.21 -0.75 -12.75
C ARG A 132 21.10 -2.18 -13.34
N ARG A 133 21.14 -3.24 -12.52
CA ARG A 133 21.19 -4.65 -13.01
C ARG A 133 20.15 -5.55 -12.34
N ASP A 134 19.92 -5.23 -11.08
CA ASP A 134 18.75 -5.44 -10.25
C ASP A 134 17.59 -4.59 -10.80
N GLU A 135 16.90 -5.14 -11.79
CA GLU A 135 15.66 -4.60 -12.37
C GLU A 135 14.40 -5.19 -11.68
N ASP A 136 14.56 -6.24 -10.85
CA ASP A 136 13.50 -6.82 -9.99
C ASP A 136 13.28 -6.00 -8.70
N ILE A 137 14.22 -5.10 -8.40
CA ILE A 137 14.07 -3.98 -7.46
C ILE A 137 13.75 -2.79 -8.36
N ASP A 138 12.77 -1.98 -8.03
CA ASP A 138 12.23 -0.93 -8.90
C ASP A 138 12.24 0.45 -8.24
N ALA A 139 12.25 0.52 -6.91
CA ALA A 139 12.23 1.79 -6.17
C ALA A 139 13.57 2.40 -5.71
N ALA A 140 13.55 3.68 -5.34
CA ALA A 140 14.64 4.34 -4.63
C ALA A 140 14.71 3.99 -3.13
N ILE A 141 13.56 3.77 -2.49
CA ILE A 141 13.43 3.02 -1.23
C ILE A 141 12.66 1.74 -1.54
N TYR A 142 13.29 0.59 -1.42
CA TYR A 142 12.66 -0.71 -1.67
C TYR A 142 12.68 -1.59 -0.42
N SER A 143 11.57 -2.25 -0.13
CA SER A 143 11.49 -3.26 0.92
C SER A 143 10.82 -4.55 0.47
N SER A 144 11.50 -5.68 0.68
CA SER A 144 10.97 -7.03 0.43
C SER A 144 9.97 -7.50 1.50
N ASP A 145 9.94 -6.81 2.64
CA ASP A 145 9.04 -7.06 3.78
C ASP A 145 8.28 -5.76 4.15
N ASP A 146 7.46 -5.85 5.20
CA ASP A 146 6.75 -4.76 5.87
C ASP A 146 7.63 -3.52 6.16
N LEU A 147 7.16 -2.34 5.73
CA LEU A 147 7.86 -1.06 5.84
C LEU A 147 6.97 0.03 6.46
N VAL A 148 7.51 0.75 7.44
CA VAL A 148 6.87 1.93 8.04
C VAL A 148 7.75 3.16 7.90
N LEU A 149 7.17 4.26 7.41
CA LEU A 149 7.77 5.58 7.39
C LEU A 149 7.16 6.49 8.47
N THR A 150 8.01 7.22 9.18
CA THR A 150 7.63 8.02 10.37
C THR A 150 8.62 9.15 10.65
N GLY A 151 8.43 9.89 11.74
CA GLY A 151 9.26 11.03 12.15
C GLY A 151 8.65 12.39 11.78
N ASN A 152 9.41 13.48 11.93
CA ASN A 152 8.92 14.85 11.67
C ASN A 152 9.84 15.66 10.73
N GLY A 153 10.95 15.09 10.27
CA GLY A 153 11.86 15.75 9.32
C GLY A 153 11.37 15.69 7.87
N MET A 154 12.21 16.18 6.97
CA MET A 154 11.99 16.16 5.53
C MET A 154 12.86 15.10 4.84
N LEU A 155 12.25 14.39 3.87
CA LEU A 155 12.88 13.40 3.02
C LEU A 155 12.56 13.68 1.54
N ASN A 156 13.57 14.07 0.78
CA ASN A 156 13.49 14.30 -0.66
C ASN A 156 13.90 13.01 -1.38
N VAL A 157 12.97 12.40 -2.13
CA VAL A 157 13.17 11.15 -2.87
C VAL A 157 13.20 11.46 -4.37
N THR A 158 14.28 11.10 -5.04
CA THR A 158 14.39 11.19 -6.51
C THR A 158 14.64 9.79 -7.07
N ALA A 159 13.61 9.20 -7.66
CA ALA A 159 13.70 7.92 -8.34
C ALA A 159 13.95 8.15 -9.83
N ASN A 160 15.12 7.75 -10.29
CA ASN A 160 15.60 7.93 -11.66
C ASN A 160 15.41 6.66 -12.52
N PHE A 161 15.02 5.54 -11.92
CA PHE A 161 14.78 4.27 -12.61
C PHE A 161 13.28 4.00 -12.81
N ALA A 162 12.52 3.91 -11.72
CA ALA A 162 11.07 3.78 -11.70
C ALA A 162 10.49 4.49 -10.46
N ASP A 163 10.25 3.77 -9.37
CA ASP A 163 9.36 4.21 -8.28
C ASP A 163 10.07 4.94 -7.12
N GLY A 164 9.33 5.77 -6.41
CA GLY A 164 9.82 6.46 -5.21
C GLY A 164 10.06 5.49 -4.05
N ILE A 165 8.97 4.89 -3.57
CA ILE A 165 8.94 4.03 -2.38
C ILE A 165 8.10 2.79 -2.68
N VAL A 166 8.70 1.60 -2.56
CA VAL A 166 8.01 0.30 -2.73
C VAL A 166 8.12 -0.54 -1.46
N GLY A 167 6.98 -1.03 -0.99
CA GLY A 167 6.88 -2.10 0.01
C GLY A 167 6.23 -3.35 -0.58
N GLN A 168 6.91 -4.49 -0.52
CA GLN A 168 6.39 -5.77 -1.03
C GLN A 168 5.41 -6.47 -0.06
N GLY A 169 5.40 -6.08 1.22
CA GLY A 169 4.38 -6.45 2.20
C GLY A 169 3.40 -5.31 2.46
N ASP A 170 3.02 -5.11 3.73
CA ASP A 170 2.27 -3.93 4.14
C ASP A 170 3.20 -2.69 4.16
N LEU A 171 2.70 -1.56 3.65
CA LEU A 171 3.40 -0.27 3.69
C LEU A 171 2.58 0.71 4.53
N ALA A 172 3.22 1.44 5.46
CA ALA A 172 2.54 2.50 6.20
C ALA A 172 3.34 3.80 6.29
N ILE A 173 2.64 4.93 6.17
CA ILE A 173 3.17 6.27 6.41
C ILE A 173 2.40 6.89 7.56
N THR A 174 3.08 7.06 8.69
CA THR A 174 2.46 7.54 9.94
C THR A 174 2.66 9.03 10.17
N SER A 175 3.82 9.55 9.76
CA SER A 175 4.18 10.96 9.84
C SER A 175 5.44 11.25 9.01
N GLY A 176 5.85 12.51 8.93
CA GLY A 176 7.03 12.98 8.20
C GLY A 176 6.66 13.95 7.08
N THR A 177 7.66 14.50 6.40
CA THR A 177 7.47 15.27 5.16
C THR A 177 8.23 14.59 4.03
N TYR A 178 7.52 14.14 3.00
CA TYR A 178 8.09 13.42 1.86
C TYR A 178 7.85 14.22 0.58
N ALA A 179 8.91 14.53 -0.15
CA ALA A 179 8.83 15.15 -1.47
C ALA A 179 9.40 14.16 -2.50
N LEU A 180 8.55 13.68 -3.41
CA LEU A 180 8.87 12.60 -4.34
C LEU A 180 8.89 13.11 -5.78
N THR A 181 9.86 12.67 -6.56
CA THR A 181 9.94 12.87 -8.01
C THR A 181 10.38 11.55 -8.62
N THR A 182 9.50 10.91 -9.39
CA THR A 182 9.64 9.51 -9.82
C THR A 182 9.53 9.39 -11.33
N VAL A 183 10.05 8.30 -11.88
CA VAL A 183 9.93 7.97 -13.32
C VAL A 183 8.67 7.14 -13.58
N ASP A 184 8.29 6.31 -12.62
CA ASP A 184 7.07 5.51 -12.58
C ASP A 184 6.30 5.93 -11.32
N ASP A 185 6.01 5.06 -10.36
CA ASP A 185 5.04 5.37 -9.30
C ASP A 185 5.63 6.19 -8.15
N GLY A 186 4.82 7.06 -7.55
CA GLY A 186 5.19 7.82 -6.37
C GLY A 186 5.46 6.90 -5.17
N ILE A 187 4.42 6.19 -4.73
CA ILE A 187 4.43 5.28 -3.58
C ILE A 187 3.61 4.04 -3.95
N ARG A 188 4.22 2.84 -3.89
CA ARG A 188 3.53 1.57 -4.18
C ARG A 188 3.62 0.57 -3.02
N GLY A 189 2.48 0.01 -2.63
CA GLY A 189 2.37 -1.12 -1.69
C GLY A 189 1.86 -2.38 -2.39
N THR A 190 2.47 -3.54 -2.18
CA THR A 190 2.09 -4.76 -2.91
C THR A 190 1.03 -5.61 -2.20
N ASP A 191 0.92 -5.56 -0.86
CA ASP A 191 -0.22 -6.14 -0.13
C ASP A 191 -1.22 -5.04 0.29
N SER A 192 -0.76 -4.00 1.00
CA SER A 192 -1.56 -2.81 1.31
C SER A 192 -0.72 -1.56 1.54
N LEU A 193 -1.38 -0.39 1.50
CA LEU A 193 -0.81 0.90 1.87
C LEU A 193 -1.76 1.65 2.82
N THR A 194 -1.24 2.04 3.99
CA THR A 194 -1.95 2.87 4.97
C THR A 194 -1.25 4.21 5.17
N ILE A 195 -1.99 5.31 5.11
CA ILE A 195 -1.49 6.67 5.39
C ILE A 195 -2.28 7.24 6.57
N ASP A 196 -1.68 7.21 7.76
CA ASP A 196 -2.24 7.76 9.00
C ASP A 196 -1.95 9.26 9.17
N GLY A 197 -1.03 9.81 8.37
CA GLY A 197 -0.63 11.21 8.44
C GLY A 197 0.65 11.55 7.71
N GLY A 198 1.19 12.74 8.03
CA GLY A 198 2.35 13.32 7.36
C GLY A 198 1.99 14.33 6.28
N THR A 199 3.02 14.89 5.64
CA THR A 199 2.92 15.73 4.44
C THR A 199 3.58 14.98 3.29
N ILE A 200 2.84 14.73 2.21
CA ILE A 200 3.31 13.95 1.06
C ILE A 200 3.11 14.80 -0.19
N ASP A 201 4.19 15.12 -0.89
CA ASP A 201 4.20 15.93 -2.12
C ASP A 201 4.82 15.08 -3.25
N ILE A 202 3.97 14.42 -4.03
CA ILE A 202 4.36 13.67 -5.23
C ILE A 202 4.35 14.68 -6.40
N VAL A 203 5.55 15.15 -6.72
CA VAL A 203 5.79 16.28 -7.65
C VAL A 203 5.64 15.86 -9.12
N GLU A 204 6.02 14.62 -9.44
CA GLU A 204 5.93 14.00 -10.77
C GLU A 204 5.93 12.48 -10.58
N SER A 205 5.02 11.77 -11.26
CA SER A 205 4.88 10.31 -11.27
C SER A 205 4.05 9.81 -12.48
N VAL A 206 4.07 8.51 -12.75
CA VAL A 206 3.07 7.83 -13.58
C VAL A 206 1.79 7.69 -12.76
N GLU A 207 1.76 6.77 -11.80
CA GLU A 207 0.73 6.75 -10.76
C GLU A 207 1.21 7.44 -9.47
N GLY A 208 0.33 8.19 -8.81
CA GLY A 208 0.70 8.86 -7.57
C GLY A 208 0.89 7.87 -6.42
N ILE A 209 -0.15 7.07 -6.17
CA ILE A 209 -0.23 6.11 -5.08
C ILE A 209 -0.90 4.84 -5.60
N GLU A 210 -0.19 3.70 -5.63
CA GLU A 210 -0.73 2.40 -6.03
C GLU A 210 -0.68 1.38 -4.88
N ALA A 211 -1.76 0.64 -4.64
CA ALA A 211 -1.72 -0.62 -3.88
C ALA A 211 -3.04 -1.40 -4.06
N PRO A 212 -3.09 -2.73 -3.83
CA PRO A 212 -4.36 -3.45 -3.86
C PRO A 212 -5.38 -2.92 -2.85
N VAL A 213 -4.92 -2.52 -1.67
CA VAL A 213 -5.74 -1.93 -0.61
C VAL A 213 -5.10 -0.63 -0.13
N ILE A 214 -5.76 0.50 -0.35
CA ILE A 214 -5.31 1.82 0.08
C ILE A 214 -6.24 2.34 1.18
N VAL A 215 -5.67 2.76 2.30
CA VAL A 215 -6.37 3.43 3.40
C VAL A 215 -5.70 4.77 3.71
N ILE A 216 -6.45 5.87 3.67
CA ILE A 216 -5.97 7.21 4.01
C ILE A 216 -6.80 7.74 5.18
N ASP A 217 -6.23 7.67 6.39
CA ASP A 217 -6.85 8.08 7.64
C ASP A 217 -6.60 9.56 7.97
N ASP A 218 -5.42 10.10 7.66
CA ASP A 218 -5.16 11.56 7.68
C ASP A 218 -3.97 11.94 6.79
N GLY A 219 -3.61 13.24 6.74
CA GLY A 219 -2.40 13.74 6.06
C GLY A 219 -2.63 15.03 5.26
N ASP A 220 -1.56 15.64 4.77
CA ASP A 220 -1.60 16.71 3.74
C ASP A 220 -0.89 16.19 2.48
N ILE A 221 -1.68 15.70 1.54
CA ILE A 221 -1.23 14.93 0.37
C ILE A 221 -1.45 15.79 -0.89
N THR A 222 -0.39 15.96 -1.68
CA THR A 222 -0.43 16.60 -3.00
C THR A 222 0.14 15.64 -4.04
N ILE A 223 -0.56 15.46 -5.16
CA ILE A 223 -0.21 14.51 -6.22
C ILE A 223 -0.29 15.20 -7.57
N ASN A 224 0.79 15.10 -8.35
CA ASN A 224 0.78 15.34 -9.79
C ASN A 224 1.15 14.03 -10.50
N ALA A 225 0.16 13.38 -11.09
CA ALA A 225 0.29 12.07 -11.73
C ALA A 225 -0.04 12.16 -13.23
N SER A 226 0.48 11.22 -14.01
CA SER A 226 0.34 11.20 -15.47
C SER A 226 -0.48 10.04 -16.05
N ASP A 227 -0.72 8.98 -15.28
CA ASP A 227 -1.81 8.01 -15.46
C ASP A 227 -2.87 8.26 -14.38
N ASP A 228 -2.77 7.65 -13.18
CA ASP A 228 -3.76 7.76 -12.11
C ASP A 228 -3.26 8.41 -10.80
N GLY A 229 -4.13 9.17 -10.13
CA GLY A 229 -3.75 9.90 -8.92
C GLY A 229 -3.58 8.99 -7.71
N ILE A 230 -4.58 8.13 -7.48
CA ILE A 230 -4.60 7.08 -6.46
C ILE A 230 -5.27 5.87 -7.11
N ASN A 231 -4.56 4.75 -7.27
CA ASN A 231 -5.03 3.56 -7.96
C ASN A 231 -5.08 2.35 -7.01
N ALA A 232 -6.27 1.76 -6.85
CA ALA A 232 -6.38 0.43 -6.27
C ALA A 232 -6.27 -0.64 -7.35
N SER A 233 -5.05 -1.09 -7.59
CA SER A 233 -4.64 -2.03 -8.63
C SER A 233 -3.87 -3.22 -8.03
N ALA A 234 -3.79 -4.31 -8.79
CA ALA A 234 -3.02 -5.50 -8.44
C ALA A 234 -2.67 -6.30 -9.70
N SER A 235 -1.72 -7.24 -9.57
CA SER A 235 -1.46 -8.25 -10.60
C SER A 235 -2.73 -8.99 -11.05
N ASP A 236 -2.90 -9.21 -12.35
CA ASP A 236 -4.00 -9.90 -13.10
C ASP A 236 -4.74 -11.08 -12.42
N ILE A 237 -4.12 -11.72 -11.42
CA ILE A 237 -4.64 -12.87 -10.68
C ILE A 237 -5.56 -12.42 -9.52
N ILE A 238 -5.28 -11.26 -8.91
CA ILE A 238 -6.05 -10.70 -7.79
C ILE A 238 -7.11 -9.77 -8.36
N THR A 239 -8.37 -10.20 -8.29
CA THR A 239 -9.54 -9.51 -8.91
C THR A 239 -10.67 -9.25 -7.90
N THR A 240 -10.37 -9.34 -6.61
CA THR A 240 -11.36 -9.20 -5.52
C THR A 240 -10.68 -8.70 -4.26
N GLY A 241 -11.36 -7.82 -3.51
CA GLY A 241 -10.83 -7.24 -2.28
C GLY A 241 -9.99 -5.99 -2.50
N LEU A 242 -9.86 -5.53 -3.75
CA LEU A 242 -9.24 -4.26 -4.09
C LEU A 242 -10.12 -3.11 -3.55
N SER A 243 -9.51 -2.07 -2.97
CA SER A 243 -10.28 -0.93 -2.47
C SER A 243 -9.45 0.31 -2.16
N ILE A 244 -10.09 1.48 -2.28
CA ILE A 244 -9.62 2.75 -1.73
C ILE A 244 -10.58 3.19 -0.62
N THR A 245 -10.05 3.48 0.56
CA THR A 245 -10.79 4.08 1.67
C THR A 245 -10.16 5.39 2.11
N ILE A 246 -10.91 6.50 2.04
CA ILE A 246 -10.47 7.83 2.49
C ILE A 246 -11.33 8.27 3.68
N ASN A 247 -10.75 8.22 4.87
CA ASN A 247 -11.40 8.57 6.13
C ASN A 247 -11.08 10.02 6.58
N GLY A 248 -9.96 10.60 6.15
CA GLY A 248 -9.52 11.94 6.57
C GLY A 248 -8.61 12.67 5.58
N GLY A 249 -7.74 13.54 6.09
CA GLY A 249 -6.74 14.25 5.31
C GLY A 249 -7.21 15.50 4.54
N ARG A 250 -6.21 16.24 4.04
CA ARG A 250 -6.28 17.18 2.94
C ARG A 250 -5.60 16.52 1.75
N ILE A 251 -6.31 16.37 0.64
CA ILE A 251 -5.80 15.69 -0.55
C ILE A 251 -6.00 16.61 -1.75
N THR A 252 -4.92 16.89 -2.48
CA THR A 252 -4.93 17.71 -3.70
C THR A 252 -4.38 16.88 -4.85
N ILE A 253 -5.18 16.65 -5.89
CA ILE A 253 -4.79 15.80 -7.03
C ILE A 253 -4.89 16.62 -8.31
N VAL A 254 -3.80 16.67 -9.07
CA VAL A 254 -3.72 17.33 -10.37
C VAL A 254 -3.29 16.31 -11.42
N MET A 255 -4.22 15.93 -12.28
CA MET A 255 -3.97 14.94 -13.33
C MET A 255 -3.43 15.59 -14.59
N ALA A 256 -2.51 14.89 -15.26
CA ALA A 256 -2.18 15.17 -16.65
C ALA A 256 -3.39 14.93 -17.58
N SER A 257 -3.23 15.29 -18.85
CA SER A 257 -4.25 15.02 -19.88
C SER A 257 -4.08 13.62 -20.49
N GLY A 258 -5.12 12.79 -20.43
CA GLY A 258 -5.12 11.45 -21.04
C GLY A 258 -6.48 10.76 -20.92
N ASP A 259 -6.49 9.42 -21.02
CA ASP A 259 -7.35 8.61 -20.15
C ASP A 259 -6.59 8.61 -18.82
N THR A 260 -7.14 9.27 -17.80
CA THR A 260 -6.52 9.49 -16.49
C THR A 260 -7.61 9.74 -15.46
N ASP A 261 -7.54 9.05 -14.32
CA ASP A 261 -8.47 9.18 -13.21
C ASP A 261 -7.76 9.70 -11.94
N ALA A 262 -8.36 10.69 -11.29
CA ALA A 262 -7.79 11.21 -10.06
C ALA A 262 -7.81 10.17 -8.93
N ILE A 263 -8.80 9.27 -8.94
CA ILE A 263 -8.94 8.13 -8.05
C ILE A 263 -9.55 6.98 -8.87
N ASP A 264 -8.77 5.95 -9.19
CA ASP A 264 -9.25 4.70 -9.79
C ASP A 264 -9.27 3.57 -8.75
N SER A 265 -10.27 2.69 -8.82
CA SER A 265 -10.30 1.48 -8.04
C SER A 265 -10.85 0.32 -8.85
N ASN A 266 -10.03 -0.70 -9.05
CA ASN A 266 -10.47 -2.01 -9.57
C ASN A 266 -11.34 -2.80 -8.54
N GLY A 267 -11.97 -2.09 -7.60
CA GLY A 267 -12.86 -2.60 -6.55
C GLY A 267 -13.68 -1.49 -5.89
N ASP A 268 -13.75 -1.47 -4.55
CA ASP A 268 -14.61 -0.54 -3.81
C ASP A 268 -13.93 0.82 -3.52
N LEU A 269 -14.62 1.93 -3.82
CA LEU A 269 -14.20 3.29 -3.46
C LEU A 269 -15.08 3.83 -2.32
N THR A 270 -14.50 4.03 -1.14
CA THR A 270 -15.20 4.56 0.04
C THR A 270 -14.58 5.87 0.51
N ILE A 271 -15.40 6.92 0.64
CA ILE A 271 -14.99 8.21 1.20
C ILE A 271 -15.93 8.56 2.37
N THR A 272 -15.36 8.64 3.57
CA THR A 272 -16.10 8.99 4.81
C THR A 272 -15.72 10.35 5.38
N GLY A 273 -14.60 10.94 4.93
CA GLY A 273 -14.10 12.21 5.45
C GLY A 273 -13.14 12.93 4.51
N GLY A 274 -12.27 13.76 5.10
CA GLY A 274 -11.25 14.54 4.38
C GLY A 274 -11.75 15.80 3.67
N THR A 275 -10.79 16.54 3.10
CA THR A 275 -10.99 17.65 2.16
C THR A 275 -10.21 17.34 0.88
N ILE A 276 -10.91 17.04 -0.21
CA ILE A 276 -10.34 16.54 -1.46
C ILE A 276 -10.58 17.59 -2.55
N ASP A 277 -9.52 18.07 -3.20
CA ASP A 277 -9.56 19.04 -4.30
C ASP A 277 -8.88 18.45 -5.54
N ILE A 278 -9.67 18.18 -6.57
CA ILE A 278 -9.26 17.44 -7.77
C ILE A 278 -9.29 18.39 -8.98
N THR A 279 -8.19 18.44 -9.73
CA THR A 279 -8.12 19.05 -11.07
C THR A 279 -7.80 17.96 -12.08
N ALA A 280 -8.83 17.42 -12.74
CA ALA A 280 -8.69 16.25 -13.60
C ALA A 280 -9.75 16.21 -14.72
N GLN A 281 -9.54 15.35 -15.73
CA GLN A 281 -10.52 15.11 -16.80
C GLN A 281 -11.58 14.10 -16.36
N SER A 282 -11.13 12.97 -15.80
CA SER A 282 -11.94 12.07 -14.99
C SER A 282 -11.49 12.15 -13.53
N ALA A 283 -12.41 11.95 -12.59
CA ALA A 283 -12.16 12.16 -11.16
C ALA A 283 -12.32 10.89 -10.32
N PHE A 284 -13.12 9.94 -10.81
CA PHE A 284 -13.48 8.71 -10.11
C PHE A 284 -13.84 7.65 -11.16
N ASP A 285 -13.04 6.59 -11.23
CA ASP A 285 -13.49 5.28 -11.71
C ASP A 285 -13.52 4.32 -10.51
N PHE A 286 -14.42 3.35 -10.56
CA PHE A 286 -14.52 2.27 -9.59
C PHE A 286 -15.35 1.10 -10.15
N ASP A 287 -14.77 -0.08 -10.14
CA ASP A 287 -15.37 -1.31 -10.69
C ASP A 287 -16.39 -1.95 -9.72
N GLY A 288 -16.25 -1.67 -8.42
CA GLY A 288 -17.10 -2.12 -7.32
C GLY A 288 -18.16 -1.10 -6.90
N THR A 289 -18.16 -0.71 -5.62
CA THR A 289 -19.14 0.21 -5.04
C THR A 289 -18.51 1.54 -4.63
N GLY A 290 -19.03 2.63 -5.19
CA GLY A 290 -18.72 4.00 -4.77
C GLY A 290 -19.60 4.42 -3.60
N THR A 291 -18.99 4.66 -2.43
CA THR A 291 -19.68 5.05 -1.18
C THR A 291 -19.17 6.39 -0.67
N LEU A 292 -20.00 7.43 -0.74
CA LEU A 292 -19.72 8.75 -0.15
C LEU A 292 -20.62 9.00 1.06
N THR A 293 -20.02 9.12 2.24
CA THR A 293 -20.75 9.34 3.51
C THR A 293 -20.31 10.58 4.29
N GLY A 294 -19.20 11.20 3.91
CA GLY A 294 -18.71 12.44 4.50
C GLY A 294 -17.60 13.08 3.66
N GLY A 295 -16.88 14.04 4.26
CA GLY A 295 -15.84 14.81 3.59
C GLY A 295 -16.33 16.06 2.86
N THR A 296 -15.41 16.81 2.28
CA THR A 296 -15.67 17.94 1.36
C THR A 296 -14.87 17.73 0.09
N ILE A 297 -15.55 17.41 -1.01
CA ILE A 297 -14.93 17.09 -2.29
C ILE A 297 -15.24 18.19 -3.30
N THR A 298 -14.20 18.64 -4.00
CA THR A 298 -14.29 19.58 -5.12
C THR A 298 -13.59 18.98 -6.34
N VAL A 299 -14.23 19.04 -7.51
CA VAL A 299 -13.65 18.65 -8.79
C VAL A 299 -13.72 19.86 -9.73
N ASN A 300 -12.58 20.34 -10.21
CA ASN A 300 -12.46 21.50 -11.09
C ASN A 300 -13.16 22.78 -10.56
N GLY A 301 -13.22 22.92 -9.23
CA GLY A 301 -13.91 24.03 -8.54
C GLY A 301 -15.41 23.82 -8.28
N GLU A 302 -16.00 22.70 -8.69
CA GLU A 302 -17.40 22.33 -8.42
C GLU A 302 -17.50 21.30 -7.29
N SER A 303 -18.43 21.50 -6.34
CA SER A 303 -18.59 20.58 -5.19
C SER A 303 -19.29 19.28 -5.59
N VAL A 304 -18.69 18.14 -5.21
CA VAL A 304 -19.24 16.80 -5.45
C VAL A 304 -20.10 16.36 -4.26
N THR A 305 -21.23 15.71 -4.54
CA THR A 305 -22.17 15.17 -3.52
C THR A 305 -22.57 13.71 -3.75
N GLU A 306 -22.03 13.09 -4.80
CA GLU A 306 -22.29 11.73 -5.26
C GLU A 306 -21.03 11.27 -6.01
N LEU A 307 -20.57 10.04 -5.77
CA LEU A 307 -19.50 9.45 -6.58
C LEU A 307 -20.13 8.90 -7.87
N THR A 308 -19.81 9.54 -8.99
CA THR A 308 -20.22 9.09 -10.31
C THR A 308 -19.03 8.47 -11.00
N ASN A 309 -19.04 7.14 -11.20
CA ASN A 309 -18.10 6.48 -12.10
C ASN A 309 -18.23 7.13 -13.50
N GLN A 310 -17.12 7.68 -14.00
CA GLN A 310 -17.03 8.31 -15.32
C GLN A 310 -16.74 7.25 -16.39
N MET A 311 -17.74 6.42 -16.72
CA MET A 311 -17.68 5.48 -17.84
C MET A 311 -17.35 6.19 -19.17
N MET A 312 -16.07 6.39 -19.46
CA MET A 312 -15.51 6.92 -20.70
C MET A 312 -15.79 5.90 -21.80
N GLY A 313 -16.95 6.08 -22.42
CA GLY A 313 -17.62 5.01 -23.17
C GLY A 313 -16.75 4.35 -24.23
N GLY A 314 -16.18 3.19 -23.88
CA GLY A 314 -15.36 2.35 -24.75
C GLY A 314 -16.03 2.21 -26.12
N GLY A 315 -15.41 2.85 -27.12
CA GLY A 315 -16.02 3.15 -28.40
C GLY A 315 -16.42 1.89 -29.16
N GLY A 316 -17.65 1.43 -28.95
CA GLY A 316 -18.17 0.19 -29.52
C GLY A 316 -18.05 0.18 -31.04
N MET A 317 -17.01 -0.47 -31.56
CA MET A 317 -16.80 -0.67 -32.99
C MET A 317 -17.82 -1.68 -33.53
N GLY A 318 -19.05 -1.19 -33.73
CA GLY A 318 -20.14 -1.83 -34.44
C GLY A 318 -19.85 -1.99 -35.94
N GLY A 319 -18.71 -2.61 -36.28
CA GLY A 319 -18.27 -2.96 -37.61
C GLY A 319 -19.02 -4.19 -38.14
N GLY A 320 -20.34 -4.09 -38.28
CA GLY A 320 -21.18 -5.16 -38.82
C GLY A 320 -20.72 -5.55 -40.23
N ARG A 321 -20.12 -6.74 -40.36
CA ARG A 321 -19.73 -7.32 -41.66
C ARG A 321 -20.98 -7.58 -42.51
N PRO A 322 -21.14 -6.95 -43.69
CA PRO A 322 -22.18 -7.34 -44.63
C PRO A 322 -21.77 -8.66 -45.30
N GLY A 323 -22.61 -9.69 -45.18
CA GLY A 323 -22.46 -10.94 -45.92
C GLY A 323 -23.07 -10.87 -47.33
N GLY A 324 -22.53 -11.67 -48.25
CA GLY A 324 -23.00 -11.85 -49.63
C GLY A 324 -21.92 -11.44 -50.67
N ASP A 325 -21.59 -12.22 -51.69
CA ASP A 325 -22.09 -13.55 -52.09
C ASP A 325 -21.05 -14.29 -52.98
N PRO A 326 -21.22 -15.60 -53.29
CA PRO A 326 -20.15 -16.44 -53.85
C PRO A 326 -20.22 -16.70 -55.38
N VAL A 327 -19.13 -16.41 -56.09
CA VAL A 327 -18.71 -17.04 -57.37
C VAL A 327 -17.22 -16.73 -57.59
N GLY A 328 -16.36 -17.59 -58.14
CA GLY A 328 -16.60 -18.86 -58.81
C GLY A 328 -16.12 -18.85 -60.27
N ARG A 329 -14.80 -18.74 -60.49
CA ARG A 329 -14.05 -19.23 -61.67
C ARG A 329 -12.54 -19.07 -61.48
#